data_AF-A0A2E1TBE5-F1
#
_entry.id   AF-A0A2E1TBE5-F1
#
_cell.length_a   1.000
_cell.length_b   1.000
_cell.length_c   1.000
_cell.angle_alpha   90.00
_cell.angle_beta   90.00
_cell.angle_gamma   90.00
#
_symmetry.space_group_name_H-M   'P 1'
#
loop_
_entity.id
_entity.type
_entity.pdbx_description
1 polymer ?
#
loop_
_entity_poly.entity_id
_entity_poly.type
_entity_poly.pdbx_seq_one_letter_code
_entity_poly.pdbx_strand_id
1 'polypeptide(L)'
;MKRFTTIALLFFSNIILCQNEVKENLVTFNTKEKNQKIITFYKNYEIENKSYLLEADNITSKEFVKCKWIKLLSAKDILYFSDLLKYIEPGSKVENNLFTIKHKKNKIIIKVNNSKCTSEHKMYYFQESCKRELTFVILPSEIQDIISALYLSAKNKNLVSK
;
A
#
# COMPACT_ATOMS: atom_id res chain seq x y z
N MET A 1 -62.22 32.03 -17.62
CA MET A 1 -61.43 32.63 -16.52
C MET A 1 -60.22 31.77 -16.25
N LYS A 2 -59.05 32.41 -16.20
CA LYS A 2 -57.72 31.82 -16.01
C LYS A 2 -57.62 31.20 -14.61
N ARG A 3 -57.05 29.99 -14.50
CA ARG A 3 -56.20 29.61 -13.36
C ARG A 3 -55.05 28.73 -13.85
N PHE A 4 -53.90 29.38 -13.98
CA PHE A 4 -52.59 28.74 -14.03
C PHE A 4 -52.29 28.18 -12.65
N THR A 5 -51.89 26.91 -12.55
CA THR A 5 -51.21 26.37 -11.38
C THR A 5 -49.93 25.66 -11.83
N THR A 6 -48.87 26.45 -11.68
CA THR A 6 -47.46 26.21 -11.43
C THR A 6 -46.92 24.76 -11.43
N ILE A 7 -45.87 24.60 -12.23
CA ILE A 7 -44.85 23.55 -12.23
C ILE A 7 -44.18 23.44 -10.84
N ALA A 8 -44.01 22.22 -10.33
CA ALA A 8 -42.97 21.91 -9.35
C ALA A 8 -42.19 20.68 -9.82
N LEU A 9 -41.01 20.94 -10.39
CA LEU A 9 -39.99 19.94 -10.69
C LEU A 9 -39.64 19.18 -9.40
N LEU A 10 -39.93 17.88 -9.37
CA LEU A 10 -39.26 16.98 -8.44
C LEU A 10 -37.89 16.66 -9.01
N PHE A 11 -36.94 17.56 -8.76
CA PHE A 11 -35.52 17.22 -8.77
C PHE A 11 -35.27 16.22 -7.63
N PHE A 12 -35.45 14.93 -7.91
CA PHE A 12 -34.76 13.91 -7.15
C PHE A 12 -33.28 13.97 -7.56
N SER A 13 -32.55 14.92 -6.97
CA SER A 13 -31.11 14.82 -6.89
C SER A 13 -30.80 13.57 -6.07
N ASN A 14 -30.57 12.46 -6.75
CA ASN A 14 -29.88 11.33 -6.14
C ASN A 14 -28.49 11.84 -5.78
N ILE A 15 -28.34 12.21 -4.51
CA ILE A 15 -27.06 12.47 -3.88
C ILE A 15 -26.28 11.16 -4.01
N ILE A 16 -25.41 11.10 -5.00
CA ILE A 16 -24.38 10.07 -5.06
C ILE A 16 -23.47 10.38 -3.86
N LEU A 17 -23.74 9.72 -2.74
CA LEU A 17 -22.81 9.60 -1.63
C LEU A 17 -21.56 8.91 -2.17
N CYS A 18 -20.61 9.70 -2.65
CA CYS A 18 -19.25 9.27 -2.86
C CYS A 18 -18.70 8.98 -1.46
N GLN A 19 -18.77 7.72 -1.02
CA GLN A 19 -18.09 7.27 0.18
C GLN A 19 -16.59 7.41 -0.11
N ASN A 20 -15.98 8.47 0.42
CA ASN A 20 -14.54 8.65 0.34
C ASN A 20 -13.90 7.58 1.23
N GLU A 21 -13.12 6.67 0.64
CA GLU A 21 -12.35 5.69 1.39
C GLU A 21 -11.56 6.39 2.51
N VAL A 22 -11.93 6.16 3.79
CA VAL A 22 -11.24 6.79 4.92
C VAL A 22 -9.92 6.06 5.18
N LYS A 23 -8.89 6.44 4.43
CA LYS A 23 -7.51 5.96 4.56
C LYS A 23 -6.60 7.07 5.08
N GLU A 24 -5.82 6.77 6.12
CA GLU A 24 -4.76 7.64 6.63
C GLU A 24 -3.40 7.17 6.08
N ASN A 25 -2.65 8.06 5.43
CA ASN A 25 -1.30 7.77 4.96
C ASN A 25 -0.34 7.75 6.15
N LEU A 26 0.37 6.63 6.33
CA LEU A 26 1.35 6.46 7.41
C LEU A 26 2.75 6.85 6.96
N VAL A 27 3.16 6.34 5.80
CA VAL A 27 4.47 6.64 5.22
C VAL A 27 4.41 6.42 3.71
N THR A 28 5.09 7.30 2.97
CA THR A 28 5.29 7.19 1.54
C THR A 28 6.76 7.41 1.21
N PHE A 29 7.34 6.56 0.37
CA PHE A 29 8.71 6.72 -0.08
C PHE A 29 8.91 6.19 -1.50
N ASN A 30 9.93 6.73 -2.18
CA ASN A 30 10.32 6.31 -3.52
C ASN A 30 11.51 5.36 -3.44
N THR A 31 11.42 4.22 -4.10
CA THR A 31 12.53 3.26 -4.17
C THR A 31 13.59 3.77 -5.14
N LYS A 32 14.86 3.47 -4.86
CA LYS A 32 16.01 3.93 -5.67
C LYS A 32 16.55 2.86 -6.63
N GLU A 33 15.70 1.95 -7.06
CA GLU A 33 16.04 0.92 -8.05
C GLU A 33 15.71 1.38 -9.48
N LYS A 34 16.20 0.67 -10.51
CA LYS A 34 15.97 1.05 -11.92
C LYS A 34 14.48 1.19 -12.26
N ASN A 35 13.65 0.26 -11.78
CA ASN A 35 12.19 0.34 -11.85
C ASN A 35 11.67 0.94 -10.54
N GLN A 36 11.83 2.27 -10.40
CA GLN A 36 11.44 3.01 -9.21
C GLN A 36 9.95 2.79 -8.91
N LYS A 37 9.63 2.71 -7.62
CA LYS A 37 8.26 2.55 -7.13
C LYS A 37 7.98 3.57 -6.05
N ILE A 38 6.75 4.04 -6.01
CA ILE A 38 6.17 4.75 -4.88
C ILE A 38 5.56 3.68 -3.99
N ILE A 39 6.07 3.55 -2.77
CA ILE A 39 5.55 2.62 -1.77
C ILE A 39 4.79 3.44 -0.74
N THR A 40 3.54 3.08 -0.47
CA THR A 40 2.71 3.76 0.52
C THR A 40 2.06 2.77 1.46
N PHE A 41 2.17 3.04 2.76
CA PHE A 41 1.41 2.35 3.78
C PHE A 41 0.26 3.24 4.25
N TYR A 42 -0.92 2.66 4.33
CA TYR A 42 -2.12 3.30 4.86
C TYR A 42 -2.65 2.52 6.06
N LYS A 43 -3.34 3.27 6.92
CA LYS A 43 -4.30 2.71 7.88
C LYS A 43 -5.70 2.90 7.31
N ASN A 44 -6.45 1.81 7.21
CA ASN A 44 -7.81 1.77 6.69
C ASN A 44 -8.81 1.66 7.86
N TYR A 45 -9.78 2.58 7.89
CA TYR A 45 -10.80 2.67 8.92
C TYR A 45 -12.14 2.03 8.56
N GLU A 46 -12.34 1.61 7.31
CA GLU A 46 -13.63 1.09 6.83
C GLU A 46 -13.83 -0.41 7.08
N ILE A 47 -12.74 -1.17 7.15
CA ILE A 47 -12.81 -2.59 7.43
C ILE A 47 -13.00 -2.74 8.95
N GLU A 48 -14.08 -3.40 9.37
CA GLU A 48 -14.54 -3.60 10.77
C GLU A 48 -13.41 -4.04 11.74
N ASN A 49 -12.30 -4.53 11.20
CA ASN A 49 -11.03 -4.70 11.88
C ASN A 49 -9.97 -3.74 11.33
N LYS A 50 -9.81 -2.52 11.90
CA LYS A 50 -8.83 -1.48 11.43
C LYS A 50 -7.59 -2.12 10.79
N SER A 51 -7.56 -2.15 9.47
CA SER A 51 -6.59 -2.92 8.70
C SER A 51 -5.56 -1.97 8.12
N TYR A 52 -4.44 -2.50 7.67
CA TYR A 52 -3.42 -1.74 7.00
C TYR A 52 -3.40 -2.10 5.52
N LEU A 53 -2.97 -1.16 4.70
CA LEU A 53 -2.84 -1.35 3.27
C LEU A 53 -1.43 -1.00 2.86
N LEU A 54 -0.78 -1.91 2.14
CA LEU A 54 0.43 -1.61 1.40
C LEU A 54 0.04 -1.44 -0.06
N GLU A 55 0.19 -0.21 -0.55
CA GLU A 55 0.06 0.10 -1.97
C GLU A 55 1.45 0.35 -2.56
N ALA A 56 1.65 -0.06 -3.80
CA ALA A 56 2.84 0.26 -4.56
C ALA A 56 2.49 0.55 -6.01
N ASP A 57 3.05 1.62 -6.54
CA ASP A 57 2.93 2.00 -7.95
C ASP A 57 4.33 2.13 -8.52
N ASN A 58 4.63 1.49 -9.66
CA ASN A 58 5.89 1.81 -10.33
C ASN A 58 5.79 3.13 -11.12
N ILE A 59 6.90 3.84 -11.18
CA ILE A 59 7.01 5.05 -11.98
C ILE A 59 7.09 4.62 -13.45
N THR A 60 6.14 5.10 -14.25
CA THR A 60 6.09 4.77 -15.68
C THR A 60 7.28 5.38 -16.41
N SER A 61 7.90 4.59 -17.28
CA SER A 61 8.99 5.06 -18.15
C SER A 61 8.91 4.37 -19.52
N LYS A 62 9.83 4.71 -20.43
CA LYS A 62 9.95 4.02 -21.72
C LYS A 62 10.17 2.50 -21.56
N GLU A 63 10.79 2.07 -20.46
CA GLU A 63 11.13 0.68 -20.19
C GLU A 63 10.15 -0.04 -19.25
N PHE A 64 9.31 0.72 -18.52
CA PHE A 64 8.43 0.18 -17.49
C PHE A 64 6.98 0.66 -17.68
N VAL A 65 6.08 -0.29 -17.93
CA VAL A 65 4.63 -0.06 -17.95
C VAL A 65 4.13 0.20 -16.53
N LYS A 66 3.08 1.01 -16.40
CA LYS A 66 2.40 1.28 -15.12
C LYS A 66 1.80 0.00 -14.54
N CYS A 67 2.31 -0.41 -13.40
CA CYS A 67 1.89 -1.52 -12.56
C CYS A 67 1.53 -0.98 -11.18
N LYS A 68 0.52 -1.60 -10.58
CA LYS A 68 0.01 -1.29 -9.25
C LYS A 68 -0.08 -2.56 -8.44
N TRP A 69 0.21 -2.49 -7.15
CA TRP A 69 0.04 -3.59 -6.21
C TRP A 69 -0.69 -3.09 -4.98
N ILE A 70 -1.58 -3.92 -4.47
CA ILE A 70 -2.34 -3.64 -3.25
C ILE A 70 -2.28 -4.90 -2.39
N LYS A 71 -1.92 -4.74 -1.12
CA LYS A 71 -1.85 -5.83 -0.14
C LYS A 71 -2.47 -5.40 1.18
N LEU A 72 -3.49 -6.12 1.62
CA LEU A 72 -4.06 -5.98 2.97
C LEU A 72 -3.13 -6.63 3.99
N LEU A 73 -2.94 -5.93 5.12
CA LEU A 73 -2.09 -6.34 6.23
C LEU A 73 -2.84 -6.14 7.55
N SER A 74 -2.64 -7.05 8.50
CA SER A 74 -3.12 -6.88 9.86
C SER A 74 -2.17 -6.00 10.68
N ALA A 75 -2.63 -5.53 11.85
CA ALA A 75 -1.75 -4.81 12.78
C ALA A 75 -0.54 -5.66 13.21
N LYS A 76 -0.74 -6.98 13.36
CA LYS A 76 0.34 -7.92 13.70
C LYS A 76 1.36 -8.00 12.57
N ASP A 77 0.92 -7.98 11.32
CA ASP A 77 1.82 -8.03 10.16
C ASP A 77 2.67 -6.77 10.06
N ILE A 78 2.10 -5.59 10.36
CA ILE A 78 2.83 -4.32 10.40
C ILE A 78 3.86 -4.30 11.52
N LEU A 79 3.48 -4.72 12.73
CA LEU A 79 4.43 -4.82 13.85
C LEU A 79 5.56 -5.80 13.53
N TYR A 80 5.22 -6.98 13.03
CA TYR A 80 6.20 -7.99 12.66
C TYR A 80 7.14 -7.52 11.55
N PHE A 81 6.61 -6.88 10.50
CA PHE A 81 7.43 -6.27 9.46
C PHE A 81 8.38 -5.21 10.02
N SER A 82 7.89 -4.38 10.94
CA SER A 82 8.69 -3.33 11.59
C SER A 82 9.81 -3.91 12.43
N ASP A 83 9.53 -4.97 13.21
CA ASP A 83 10.54 -5.70 13.98
C ASP A 83 11.56 -6.36 13.07
N LEU A 84 11.13 -6.98 11.96
CA LEU A 84 12.08 -7.55 10.98
C LEU A 84 13.00 -6.48 10.39
N LEU A 85 12.48 -5.31 10.03
CA LEU A 85 13.32 -4.21 9.55
C LEU A 85 14.29 -3.70 10.63
N LYS A 86 13.85 -3.69 11.89
CA LYS A 86 14.65 -3.21 13.03
C LYS A 86 15.84 -4.12 13.32
N TYR A 87 15.64 -5.43 13.21
CA TYR A 87 16.58 -6.44 13.70
C TYR A 87 17.32 -7.21 12.60
N ILE A 88 17.07 -6.91 11.31
CA ILE A 88 17.73 -7.65 10.22
C ILE A 88 19.23 -7.32 10.10
N GLU A 89 20.07 -8.33 10.29
CA GLU A 89 21.52 -8.20 10.23
C GLU A 89 22.05 -8.11 8.78
N PRO A 90 23.15 -7.38 8.53
CA PRO A 90 23.80 -7.36 7.23
C PRO A 90 24.15 -8.76 6.70
N GLY A 91 23.78 -9.06 5.46
CA GLY A 91 24.04 -10.35 4.83
C GLY A 91 22.98 -11.42 5.09
N SER A 92 22.08 -11.19 6.05
CA SER A 92 21.02 -12.13 6.41
C SER A 92 19.84 -12.12 5.43
N LYS A 93 19.03 -13.18 5.51
CA LYS A 93 17.77 -13.37 4.79
C LYS A 93 16.74 -13.93 5.76
N VAL A 94 15.58 -13.30 5.85
CA VAL A 94 14.43 -13.79 6.61
C VAL A 94 13.28 -14.04 5.64
N GLU A 95 12.58 -15.15 5.81
CA GLU A 95 11.42 -15.53 4.99
C GLU A 95 10.25 -15.94 5.88
N ASN A 96 9.07 -15.44 5.53
CA ASN A 96 7.81 -15.81 6.16
C ASN A 96 6.69 -15.80 5.10
N ASN A 97 5.46 -16.08 5.52
CA ASN A 97 4.32 -16.21 4.60
C ASN A 97 3.97 -14.90 3.87
N LEU A 98 4.33 -13.74 4.41
CA LEU A 98 4.00 -12.42 3.85
C LEU A 98 5.18 -11.75 3.16
N PHE A 99 6.39 -11.92 3.68
CA PHE A 99 7.58 -11.21 3.24
C PHE A 99 8.80 -12.12 3.15
N THR A 100 9.61 -11.87 2.13
CA THR A 100 11.02 -12.27 2.10
C THR A 100 11.86 -11.00 2.17
N ILE A 101 12.70 -10.88 3.19
CA ILE A 101 13.53 -9.71 3.47
C ILE A 101 15.00 -10.14 3.41
N LYS A 102 15.79 -9.47 2.58
CA LYS A 102 17.23 -9.75 2.43
C LYS A 102 18.05 -8.48 2.59
N HIS A 103 18.99 -8.48 3.53
CA HIS A 103 19.91 -7.37 3.72
C HIS A 103 21.18 -7.61 2.90
N LYS A 104 21.42 -6.79 1.88
CA LYS A 104 22.62 -6.84 1.03
C LYS A 104 23.41 -5.53 1.14
N LYS A 105 24.60 -5.58 1.73
CA LYS A 105 25.57 -4.46 1.82
C LYS A 105 24.93 -3.15 2.30
N ASN A 106 24.41 -2.36 1.36
CA ASN A 106 23.86 -1.02 1.56
C ASN A 106 22.35 -0.92 1.26
N LYS A 107 21.64 -2.05 1.18
CA LYS A 107 20.21 -2.07 0.86
C LYS A 107 19.50 -3.27 1.45
N ILE A 108 18.22 -3.07 1.76
CA ILE A 108 17.29 -4.13 2.13
C ILE A 108 16.34 -4.38 0.96
N ILE A 109 16.29 -5.63 0.50
CA ILE A 109 15.39 -6.07 -0.56
C ILE A 109 14.18 -6.71 0.11
N ILE A 110 13.00 -6.16 -0.16
CA ILE A 110 11.72 -6.66 0.30
C ILE A 110 10.99 -7.27 -0.87
N LYS A 111 10.58 -8.53 -0.71
CA LYS A 111 9.63 -9.21 -1.59
C LYS A 111 8.34 -9.44 -0.81
N VAL A 112 7.21 -9.02 -1.37
CA VAL A 112 5.88 -9.26 -0.81
C VAL A 112 5.32 -10.53 -1.42
N ASN A 113 5.21 -11.59 -0.62
CA ASN A 113 4.81 -12.90 -1.09
C ASN A 113 3.34 -12.92 -1.50
N ASN A 114 3.05 -13.65 -2.58
CA ASN A 114 1.70 -13.77 -3.16
C ASN A 114 1.06 -12.42 -3.54
N SER A 115 1.86 -11.40 -3.84
CA SER A 115 1.37 -10.14 -4.40
C SER A 115 1.22 -10.26 -5.90
N LYS A 116 0.18 -9.63 -6.46
CA LYS A 116 -0.10 -9.60 -7.90
C LYS A 116 -0.35 -8.17 -8.34
N CYS A 117 0.04 -7.86 -9.57
CA CYS A 117 -0.29 -6.57 -10.17
C CYS A 117 -1.82 -6.46 -10.33
N THR A 118 -2.39 -5.31 -9.94
CA THR A 118 -3.81 -4.99 -10.04
C THR A 118 -4.14 -4.09 -11.24
N SER A 119 -3.14 -3.68 -12.02
CA SER A 119 -3.35 -2.85 -13.21
C SER A 119 -3.93 -3.67 -14.37
N GLU A 120 -4.84 -3.06 -15.13
CA GLU A 120 -5.32 -3.60 -16.38
C GLU A 120 -4.26 -3.43 -17.47
N HIS A 121 -3.60 -4.52 -17.84
CA HIS A 121 -2.64 -4.52 -18.94
C HIS A 121 -3.28 -5.13 -20.19
N LYS A 122 -3.14 -4.47 -21.35
CA LYS A 122 -3.54 -5.04 -22.63
C LYS A 122 -2.76 -6.35 -22.86
N MET A 123 -3.48 -7.45 -23.05
CA MET A 123 -2.88 -8.80 -23.12
C MET A 123 -1.79 -8.95 -24.19
N TYR A 124 -1.85 -8.17 -25.27
CA TYR A 124 -0.92 -8.24 -26.41
C TYR A 124 0.53 -7.92 -26.04
N TYR A 125 0.75 -7.13 -24.98
CA TYR A 125 2.07 -6.79 -24.45
C TYR A 125 2.21 -7.26 -23.00
N PHE A 126 1.81 -8.49 -22.70
CA PHE A 126 2.08 -9.12 -21.40
C PHE A 126 3.59 -9.19 -21.18
N GLN A 127 4.17 -8.09 -20.71
CA GLN A 127 5.54 -8.06 -20.25
C GLN A 127 5.61 -9.02 -19.05
N GLU A 128 6.62 -9.88 -19.02
CA GLU A 128 6.93 -10.75 -17.87
C GLU A 128 6.95 -9.98 -16.53
N SER A 129 7.07 -8.65 -16.57
CA SER A 129 6.99 -7.73 -15.44
C SER A 129 5.65 -7.68 -14.71
N CYS A 130 4.53 -8.01 -15.37
CA CYS A 130 3.19 -7.89 -14.79
C CYS A 130 2.79 -9.09 -13.91
N LYS A 131 3.33 -10.29 -14.18
CA LYS A 131 3.20 -11.46 -13.29
C LYS A 131 4.12 -11.39 -12.06
N ARG A 132 4.87 -10.30 -11.87
CA ARG A 132 5.87 -10.21 -10.82
C ARG A 132 5.23 -9.83 -9.50
N GLU A 133 5.57 -10.61 -8.49
CA GLU A 133 5.41 -10.26 -7.09
C GLU A 133 6.09 -8.90 -6.84
N LEU A 134 5.44 -8.05 -6.06
CA LEU A 134 5.97 -6.79 -5.61
C LEU A 134 7.30 -7.03 -4.91
N THR A 135 8.35 -6.48 -5.51
CA THR A 135 9.70 -6.42 -4.92
C THR A 135 10.16 -4.98 -4.95
N PHE A 136 10.72 -4.52 -3.83
CA PHE A 136 11.24 -3.17 -3.70
C PHE A 136 12.46 -3.13 -2.79
N VAL A 137 13.14 -1.98 -2.82
CA VAL A 137 14.38 -1.74 -2.07
C VAL A 137 14.19 -0.59 -1.10
N ILE A 138 14.63 -0.79 0.14
CA ILE A 138 14.75 0.23 1.19
C ILE A 138 16.24 0.46 1.45
N LEU A 139 16.65 1.73 1.59
CA LEU A 139 17.99 2.05 2.07
C LEU A 139 18.07 2.03 3.59
N PRO A 140 19.20 1.63 4.19
CA PRO A 140 19.37 1.66 5.64
C PRO A 140 19.04 3.00 6.30
N SER A 141 19.31 4.11 5.60
CA SER A 141 19.00 5.47 6.07
C SER A 141 17.50 5.75 6.20
N GLU A 142 16.64 5.00 5.52
CA GLU A 142 15.18 5.21 5.48
C GLU A 142 14.44 4.32 6.50
N ILE A 143 15.14 3.34 7.10
CA ILE A 143 14.54 2.32 7.96
C ILE A 143 13.86 2.94 9.20
N GLN A 144 14.54 3.86 9.88
CA GLN A 144 14.05 4.41 11.15
C GLN A 144 12.75 5.22 10.96
N ASP A 145 12.66 5.98 9.87
CA ASP A 145 11.47 6.77 9.55
C ASP A 145 10.28 5.85 9.22
N ILE A 146 10.52 4.81 8.43
CA ILE A 146 9.51 3.80 8.09
C ILE A 146 9.03 3.07 9.35
N ILE A 147 9.95 2.57 10.18
CA ILE A 147 9.60 1.86 11.43
C ILE A 147 8.81 2.77 12.35
N SER A 148 9.24 4.03 12.54
CA SER A 148 8.58 4.97 13.45
C SER A 148 7.14 5.21 13.04
N ALA A 149 6.89 5.48 11.75
CA ALA A 149 5.53 5.66 11.23
C ALA A 149 4.66 4.41 11.42
N LEU A 150 5.18 3.23 11.07
CA LEU A 150 4.44 1.97 11.13
C LEU A 150 4.17 1.51 12.56
N TYR A 151 5.20 1.51 13.42
CA TYR A 151 5.13 0.99 14.77
C TYR A 151 4.20 1.84 15.66
N LEU A 152 4.30 3.18 15.57
CA LEU A 152 3.42 4.09 16.31
C LEU A 152 1.95 3.88 15.94
N SER A 153 1.68 3.72 14.64
CA SER A 153 0.31 3.52 14.15
C SER A 153 -0.32 2.20 14.62
N ALA A 154 0.49 1.15 14.79
CA ALA A 154 0.03 -0.19 15.17
C ALA A 154 -0.05 -0.40 16.69
N LYS A 155 0.84 0.22 17.47
CA LYS A 155 0.85 0.08 18.94
C LYS A 155 -0.32 0.79 19.62
N ASN A 156 -0.79 1.91 19.08
CA ASN A 156 -1.95 2.65 19.59
C ASN A 156 -3.27 1.84 19.59
N LYS A 157 -3.29 0.66 18.97
CA LYS A 157 -4.44 -0.26 18.97
C LYS A 157 -4.48 -1.20 20.19
N ASN A 158 -3.34 -1.49 20.82
CA ASN A 158 -3.25 -2.43 21.96
C ASN A 158 -3.58 -1.80 23.33
N LEU A 159 -3.75 -0.47 23.38
CA LEU A 159 -4.08 0.25 24.61
C LEU A 159 -5.58 0.52 24.79
N VAL A 160 -6.38 0.35 23.73
CA VAL A 160 -7.83 0.65 23.74
C VAL A 160 -8.69 -0.61 23.86
N SER A 161 -8.06 -1.79 23.97
CA SER A 161 -8.73 -3.09 24.10
C SER A 161 -8.49 -3.77 25.46
N LYS A 162 -8.28 -2.97 26.52
CA LYS A 162 -8.24 -3.44 27.91
C LYS A 162 -9.32 -2.75 28.72
#